data_AF-A0A6F7VZU0-F1
#
_entry.id   AF-A0A6F7VZU0-F1
#
_cell.length_a   1.000
_cell.length_b   1.000
_cell.length_c   1.000
_cell.angle_alpha   90.00
_cell.angle_beta   90.00
_cell.angle_gamma   90.00
#
_symmetry.space_group_name_H-M   'P 1'
#
loop_
_entity.id
_entity.type
_entity.pdbx_description
1 polymer ?
#
loop_
_entity_poly.entity_id
_entity_poly.type
_entity_poly.pdbx_seq_one_letter_code
_entity_poly.pdbx_strand_id
1 'polypeptide(L)'
;MTGAGAGAAPARPEGLKQHLSSLPESERGRFLLDLVRTTVAGVLGFDSVAAVEAEWGLLDLGFDSLTAVELRNQLGKATGRRLPVTLLFDYPTSTAIAAYLEAEIAPETFTAASMAFPELDALESNLARVATDEEARTTLASRLQDLLVRLGQGPKDAEDAVAGRIDAASDDEMFDFIENELGLS
;
A
#
# COMPACT_ATOMS: atom_id res chain seq x y z
N MET A 1 -5.14 -34.27 -29.38
CA MET A 1 -6.01 -33.26 -30.03
C MET A 1 -6.11 -32.06 -29.11
N THR A 2 -5.39 -31.00 -29.49
CA THR A 2 -5.59 -29.56 -29.20
C THR A 2 -6.22 -29.15 -27.86
N GLY A 3 -5.37 -28.70 -26.93
CA GLY A 3 -5.76 -27.76 -25.88
C GLY A 3 -5.91 -26.37 -26.50
N ALA A 4 -7.13 -25.81 -26.42
CA ALA A 4 -7.40 -24.44 -26.82
C ALA A 4 -6.86 -23.49 -25.75
N GLY A 5 -5.73 -22.84 -26.05
CA GLY A 5 -5.30 -21.65 -25.32
C GLY A 5 -6.35 -20.57 -25.54
N ALA A 6 -7.06 -20.23 -24.47
CA ALA A 6 -7.96 -19.08 -24.46
C ALA A 6 -7.11 -17.83 -24.69
N GLY A 7 -7.08 -17.36 -25.94
CA GLY A 7 -6.54 -16.04 -26.28
C GLY A 7 -7.32 -15.01 -25.49
N ALA A 8 -6.66 -14.41 -24.50
CA ALA A 8 -7.20 -13.29 -23.76
C ALA A 8 -7.55 -12.18 -24.77
N ALA A 9 -8.85 -11.98 -24.98
CA ALA A 9 -9.33 -10.86 -25.77
C ALA A 9 -8.74 -9.56 -25.20
N PRO A 10 -8.39 -8.56 -26.04
CA PRO A 10 -7.83 -7.31 -25.55
C PRO A 10 -8.81 -6.70 -24.55
N ALA A 11 -8.40 -6.64 -23.28
CA ALA A 11 -9.22 -6.14 -22.20
C ALA A 11 -9.66 -4.71 -22.57
N ARG A 12 -10.97 -4.49 -22.67
CA ARG A 12 -11.50 -3.12 -22.77
C ARG A 12 -11.06 -2.36 -21.52
N PRO A 13 -10.75 -1.06 -21.60
CA PRO A 13 -10.24 -0.29 -20.46
C PRO A 13 -11.08 -0.41 -19.18
N GLU A 14 -12.40 -0.39 -19.33
CA GLU A 14 -13.35 -0.56 -18.21
C GLU A 14 -13.27 -1.97 -17.59
N GLY A 15 -13.06 -2.99 -18.44
CA GLY A 15 -12.85 -4.37 -18.01
C GLY A 15 -11.52 -4.57 -17.29
N LEU A 16 -10.47 -3.85 -17.70
CA LEU A 16 -9.17 -3.90 -17.03
C LEU A 16 -9.26 -3.34 -15.60
N LYS A 17 -9.86 -2.17 -15.43
CA LYS A 17 -10.02 -1.55 -14.10
C LYS A 17 -10.86 -2.42 -13.17
N GLN A 18 -11.96 -2.97 -13.67
CA GLN A 18 -12.82 -3.88 -12.91
C GLN A 18 -12.10 -5.18 -12.53
N HIS A 19 -11.29 -5.73 -13.44
CA HIS A 19 -10.50 -6.93 -13.20
C HIS A 19 -9.40 -6.71 -12.14
N LEU A 20 -8.66 -5.60 -12.24
CA LEU A 20 -7.66 -5.21 -11.23
C LEU A 20 -8.30 -4.98 -9.86
N SER A 21 -9.52 -4.41 -9.82
CA SER A 21 -10.27 -4.22 -8.57
C SER A 21 -10.70 -5.54 -7.93
N SER A 22 -10.93 -6.59 -8.73
CA SER A 22 -11.24 -7.94 -8.22
C SER A 22 -10.02 -8.76 -7.81
N LEU A 23 -8.82 -8.37 -8.24
CA LEU A 23 -7.56 -9.04 -7.91
C LEU A 23 -7.03 -8.57 -6.54
N PRO A 24 -6.40 -9.47 -5.75
CA PRO A 24 -5.60 -9.09 -4.59
C PRO A 24 -4.48 -8.12 -4.99
N GLU A 25 -4.14 -7.18 -4.12
CA GLU A 25 -3.10 -6.16 -4.38
C GLU A 25 -1.76 -6.79 -4.79
N SER A 26 -1.36 -7.88 -4.14
CA SER A 26 -0.14 -8.64 -4.47
C SER A 26 -0.15 -9.28 -5.87
N GLU A 27 -1.31 -9.41 -6.50
CA GLU A 27 -1.47 -10.02 -7.83
C GLU A 27 -1.62 -8.97 -8.94
N ARG A 28 -2.01 -7.73 -8.61
CA ARG A 28 -2.20 -6.63 -9.57
C ARG A 28 -0.90 -6.29 -10.29
N GLY A 29 0.18 -6.05 -9.54
CA GLY A 29 1.50 -5.78 -10.11
C GLY A 29 2.00 -6.89 -11.03
N ARG A 30 1.75 -8.16 -10.69
CA ARG A 30 2.12 -9.32 -11.55
C ARG A 30 1.33 -9.34 -12.85
N PHE A 31 0.02 -9.10 -12.77
CA PHE A 31 -0.84 -9.03 -13.94
C PHE A 31 -0.42 -7.89 -14.89
N LEU A 32 -0.17 -6.70 -14.32
CA LEU A 32 0.28 -5.54 -15.10
C LEU A 32 1.65 -5.75 -15.71
N LEU A 33 2.57 -6.42 -15.00
CA LEU A 33 3.86 -6.78 -15.55
C LEU A 33 3.74 -7.73 -16.74
N ASP A 34 2.86 -8.72 -16.66
CA ASP A 34 2.61 -9.66 -17.76
C ASP A 34 2.00 -8.96 -18.98
N LEU A 35 1.07 -8.03 -18.75
CA LEU A 35 0.51 -7.17 -19.81
C LEU A 35 1.60 -6.35 -20.51
N VAL A 36 2.50 -5.71 -19.74
CA VAL A 36 3.59 -4.90 -20.29
C VAL A 36 4.55 -5.78 -21.08
N ARG A 37 5.00 -6.91 -20.53
CA ARG A 37 5.94 -7.82 -21.22
C ARG A 37 5.32 -8.42 -22.48
N THR A 38 4.03 -8.75 -22.47
CA THR A 38 3.30 -9.22 -23.66
C THR A 38 3.26 -8.14 -24.74
N THR A 39 3.00 -6.90 -24.35
CA THR A 39 2.97 -5.76 -25.30
C THR A 39 4.37 -5.51 -25.87
N VAL A 40 5.40 -5.56 -25.04
CA VAL A 40 6.82 -5.43 -25.44
C VAL A 40 7.20 -6.52 -26.43
N ALA A 41 6.87 -7.78 -26.13
CA ALA A 41 7.14 -8.91 -27.03
C ALA A 41 6.45 -8.72 -28.38
N GLY A 42 5.19 -8.25 -28.38
CA GLY A 42 4.44 -7.97 -29.61
C GLY A 42 5.04 -6.86 -30.47
N VAL A 43 5.54 -5.77 -29.84
CA VAL A 43 6.14 -4.64 -30.56
C VAL A 43 7.51 -5.01 -31.16
N LEU A 44 8.33 -5.77 -30.43
CA LEU A 44 9.66 -6.18 -30.89
C LEU A 44 9.64 -7.48 -31.72
N GLY A 45 8.48 -8.14 -31.83
CA GLY A 45 8.32 -9.38 -32.60
C GLY A 45 8.95 -10.60 -31.95
N PHE A 46 9.06 -10.64 -30.61
CA PHE A 46 9.50 -11.82 -29.90
C PHE A 46 8.42 -12.90 -29.89
N ASP A 47 8.80 -14.14 -30.21
CA ASP A 47 7.90 -15.31 -30.22
C ASP A 47 7.39 -15.69 -28.81
N SER A 48 8.03 -15.18 -27.75
CA SER A 48 7.68 -15.50 -26.36
C SER A 48 7.95 -14.34 -25.42
N VAL A 49 7.00 -14.12 -24.50
CA VAL A 49 7.10 -13.19 -23.36
C VAL A 49 8.26 -13.56 -22.43
N ALA A 50 8.63 -14.85 -22.38
CA ALA A 50 9.75 -15.32 -21.58
C ALA A 50 11.11 -14.81 -22.09
N ALA A 51 11.20 -14.41 -23.37
CA ALA A 51 12.41 -13.81 -23.93
C ALA A 51 12.59 -12.33 -23.52
N VAL A 52 11.54 -11.70 -22.98
CA VAL A 52 11.59 -10.32 -22.48
C VAL A 52 11.82 -10.38 -20.97
N GLU A 53 13.06 -10.20 -20.51
CA GLU A 53 13.31 -10.07 -19.07
C GLU A 53 12.72 -8.78 -18.52
N ALA A 54 12.13 -8.88 -17.33
CA ALA A 54 11.34 -7.80 -16.74
C ALA A 54 12.19 -6.56 -16.37
N GLU A 55 13.45 -6.78 -16.00
CA GLU A 55 14.38 -5.74 -15.55
C GLU A 55 15.34 -5.26 -16.64
N TRP A 56 15.30 -5.86 -17.84
CA TRP A 56 16.16 -5.38 -18.92
C TRP A 56 15.68 -4.02 -19.42
N GLY A 57 16.66 -3.17 -19.72
CA GLY A 57 16.43 -1.89 -20.36
C GLY A 57 15.76 -2.10 -21.71
N LEU A 58 14.60 -1.48 -21.91
CA LEU A 58 13.85 -1.57 -23.15
C LEU A 58 14.66 -0.95 -24.32
N LEU A 59 15.47 0.07 -24.05
CA LEU A 59 16.41 0.63 -25.02
C LEU A 59 17.46 -0.39 -25.46
N ASP A 60 17.99 -1.18 -24.52
CA ASP A 60 18.98 -2.24 -24.81
C ASP A 60 18.36 -3.42 -25.56
N LEU A 61 17.05 -3.62 -25.41
CA LEU A 61 16.24 -4.59 -26.16
C LEU A 61 15.93 -4.14 -27.59
N GLY A 62 16.33 -2.93 -27.99
CA GLY A 62 16.13 -2.41 -29.33
C GLY A 62 14.92 -1.50 -29.49
N PHE A 63 14.35 -0.96 -28.40
CA PHE A 63 13.39 0.12 -28.52
C PHE A 63 14.06 1.41 -29.00
N ASP A 64 13.39 2.06 -29.94
CA ASP A 64 13.71 3.34 -30.53
C ASP A 64 12.51 4.30 -30.42
N SER A 65 12.62 5.49 -31.01
CA SER A 65 11.57 6.50 -30.97
C SER A 65 10.24 6.05 -31.60
N LEU A 66 10.25 5.16 -32.59
CA LEU A 66 9.04 4.73 -33.29
C LEU A 66 8.32 3.61 -32.51
N THR A 67 9.08 2.60 -32.10
CA THR A 67 8.59 1.49 -31.28
C THR A 67 8.15 1.96 -29.88
N ALA A 68 8.79 2.99 -29.31
CA ALA A 68 8.35 3.63 -28.07
C ALA A 68 6.94 4.23 -28.19
N VAL A 69 6.67 4.92 -29.31
CA VAL A 69 5.34 5.48 -29.60
C VAL A 69 4.32 4.36 -29.81
N GLU A 70 4.70 3.27 -30.46
CA GLU A 70 3.83 2.12 -30.64
C GLU A 70 3.48 1.43 -29.31
N LEU A 71 4.47 1.12 -28.47
CA LEU A 71 4.25 0.57 -27.13
C LEU A 71 3.33 1.46 -26.31
N ARG A 72 3.60 2.77 -26.29
CA ARG A 72 2.74 3.76 -25.62
C ARG A 72 1.30 3.70 -26.14
N ASN A 73 1.11 3.63 -27.44
CA ASN A 73 -0.23 3.58 -28.04
C ASN A 73 -0.96 2.27 -27.73
N GLN A 74 -0.26 1.13 -27.74
CA GLN A 74 -0.83 -0.16 -27.40
C GLN A 74 -1.20 -0.23 -25.91
N LEU A 75 -0.29 0.17 -25.01
CA LEU A 75 -0.55 0.23 -23.57
C LEU A 75 -1.67 1.23 -23.26
N GLY A 76 -1.68 2.41 -23.90
CA GLY A 76 -2.74 3.40 -23.71
C GLY A 76 -4.11 2.90 -24.17
N LYS A 77 -4.18 2.07 -25.23
CA LYS A 77 -5.42 1.41 -25.65
C LYS A 77 -5.87 0.33 -24.68
N ALA A 78 -4.95 -0.50 -24.20
CA ALA A 78 -5.26 -1.58 -23.25
C ALA A 78 -5.72 -1.03 -21.89
N THR A 79 -5.12 0.07 -21.45
CA THR A 79 -5.38 0.67 -20.13
C THR A 79 -6.41 1.80 -20.16
N GLY A 80 -6.77 2.30 -21.34
CA GLY A 80 -7.60 3.50 -21.52
C GLY A 80 -6.97 4.79 -20.98
N ARG A 81 -5.65 4.79 -20.72
CA ARG A 81 -4.91 5.94 -20.22
C ARG A 81 -4.13 6.63 -21.33
N ARG A 82 -3.98 7.94 -21.19
CA ARG A 82 -3.09 8.73 -22.05
C ARG A 82 -1.70 8.76 -21.42
N LEU A 83 -0.85 7.82 -21.81
CA LEU A 83 0.52 7.72 -21.29
C LEU A 83 1.40 8.87 -21.81
N PRO A 84 2.40 9.33 -21.03
CA PRO A 84 3.35 10.34 -21.46
C PRO A 84 4.22 9.83 -22.62
N VAL A 85 4.74 10.75 -23.42
CA VAL A 85 5.65 10.42 -24.55
C VAL A 85 7.06 10.10 -24.05
N THR A 86 7.40 10.55 -22.84
CA THR A 86 8.66 10.29 -22.15
C THR A 86 8.68 8.97 -21.37
N LEU A 87 7.57 8.19 -21.40
CA LEU A 87 7.38 6.99 -20.59
C LEU A 87 8.59 6.05 -20.60
N LEU A 88 9.16 5.79 -21.78
CA LEU A 88 10.29 4.87 -21.93
C LEU A 88 11.59 5.40 -21.32
N PHE A 89 11.76 6.71 -21.25
CA PHE A 89 12.93 7.36 -20.64
C PHE A 89 12.79 7.44 -19.12
N ASP A 90 11.58 7.73 -18.64
CA ASP A 90 11.27 7.82 -17.21
C ASP A 90 11.21 6.43 -16.56
N TYR A 91 10.77 5.42 -17.33
CA TYR A 91 10.57 4.05 -16.89
C TYR A 91 11.21 3.08 -17.91
N PRO A 92 12.54 2.86 -17.83
CA PRO A 92 13.28 2.15 -18.87
C PRO A 92 13.08 0.62 -18.85
N THR A 93 12.37 0.06 -17.87
CA THR A 93 12.16 -1.39 -17.73
C THR A 93 10.68 -1.75 -17.73
N SER A 94 10.38 -3.01 -18.03
CA SER A 94 8.99 -3.51 -17.98
C SER A 94 8.42 -3.44 -16.55
N THR A 95 9.24 -3.70 -15.53
CA THR A 95 8.86 -3.54 -14.12
C THR A 95 8.50 -2.11 -13.77
N ALA A 96 9.30 -1.13 -14.22
CA ALA A 96 9.07 0.28 -13.96
C ALA A 96 7.78 0.78 -14.63
N ILE A 97 7.53 0.38 -15.88
CA ILE A 97 6.29 0.71 -16.58
C ILE A 97 5.08 0.06 -15.88
N ALA A 98 5.19 -1.20 -15.45
CA ALA A 98 4.10 -1.89 -14.76
C ALA A 98 3.73 -1.20 -13.44
N ALA A 99 4.73 -0.76 -12.66
CA ALA A 99 4.51 0.01 -11.44
C ALA A 99 3.85 1.38 -11.71
N TYR A 100 4.28 2.07 -12.77
CA TYR A 100 3.64 3.31 -13.21
C TYR A 100 2.17 3.10 -13.58
N LEU A 101 1.87 2.04 -14.35
CA LEU A 101 0.51 1.69 -14.72
C LEU A 101 -0.34 1.28 -13.51
N GLU A 102 0.25 0.62 -12.52
CA GLU A 102 -0.43 0.28 -11.27
C GLU A 102 -0.86 1.54 -10.55
N ALA A 103 0.05 2.52 -10.37
CA ALA A 103 -0.27 3.80 -9.75
C ALA A 103 -1.37 4.58 -10.50
N GLU A 104 -1.40 4.51 -11.84
CA GLU A 104 -2.36 5.26 -12.65
C GLU A 104 -3.71 4.57 -12.90
N ILE A 105 -3.77 3.25 -12.81
CA ILE A 105 -4.97 2.46 -13.13
C ILE A 105 -5.63 1.93 -11.88
N ALA A 106 -4.85 1.62 -10.83
CA ALA A 106 -5.42 1.28 -9.55
C ALA A 106 -6.45 2.37 -9.23
N PRO A 107 -7.69 2.00 -8.87
CA PRO A 107 -8.60 2.99 -8.33
C PRO A 107 -7.81 3.69 -7.25
N GLU A 108 -7.72 5.03 -7.31
CA GLU A 108 -7.29 5.86 -6.18
C GLU A 108 -7.77 5.12 -4.95
N THR A 109 -6.84 4.53 -4.19
CA THR A 109 -7.21 3.86 -2.98
C THR A 109 -7.57 5.01 -2.07
N PHE A 110 -8.79 5.53 -2.24
CA PHE A 110 -9.56 6.16 -1.20
C PHE A 110 -9.69 5.06 -0.17
N THR A 111 -8.62 4.89 0.61
CA THR A 111 -8.61 4.03 1.76
C THR A 111 -9.74 4.50 2.65
N ALA A 112 -10.39 3.59 3.36
CA ALA A 112 -11.33 3.98 4.40
C ALA A 112 -10.69 5.02 5.35
N ALA A 113 -9.38 4.96 5.58
CA ALA A 113 -8.61 5.97 6.30
C ALA A 113 -8.68 7.40 5.72
N SER A 114 -8.80 7.55 4.39
CA SER A 114 -8.99 8.84 3.70
C SER A 114 -10.44 9.35 3.75
N MET A 115 -11.41 8.48 4.08
CA MET A 115 -12.84 8.82 4.16
C MET A 115 -13.44 8.83 5.58
N ALA A 116 -12.74 8.31 6.61
CA ALA A 116 -13.43 7.82 7.81
C ALA A 116 -12.96 8.39 9.15
N PHE A 117 -12.69 9.70 9.25
CA PHE A 117 -12.63 10.33 10.58
C PHE A 117 -13.20 11.76 10.60
N PRO A 118 -14.49 11.96 10.26
CA PRO A 118 -15.13 13.27 10.42
C PRO A 118 -15.01 13.80 11.86
N GLU A 119 -14.88 12.90 12.84
CA GLU A 119 -14.60 13.24 14.24
C GLU A 119 -13.16 13.73 14.45
N LEU A 120 -12.16 13.24 13.71
CA LEU A 120 -10.79 13.78 13.77
C LEU A 120 -10.72 15.15 13.11
N ASP A 121 -11.42 15.36 11.99
CA ASP A 121 -11.51 16.67 11.35
C ASP A 121 -12.21 17.69 12.28
N ALA A 122 -13.29 17.27 12.94
CA ALA A 122 -13.96 18.08 13.94
C ALA A 122 -13.06 18.35 15.16
N LEU A 123 -12.25 17.36 15.58
CA LEU A 123 -11.28 17.51 16.66
C LEU A 123 -10.18 18.49 16.27
N GLU A 124 -9.64 18.43 15.06
CA GLU A 124 -8.65 19.37 14.54
C GLU A 124 -9.19 20.81 14.56
N SER A 125 -10.43 21.01 14.09
CA SER A 125 -11.09 22.31 14.13
C SER A 125 -11.27 22.84 15.55
N ASN A 126 -11.62 21.98 16.51
CA ASN A 126 -11.76 22.35 17.92
C ASN A 126 -10.40 22.65 18.56
N LEU A 127 -9.37 21.84 18.29
CA LEU A 127 -8.02 22.06 18.78
C LEU A 127 -7.48 23.40 18.27
N ALA A 128 -7.68 23.74 17.00
CA ALA A 128 -7.28 25.02 16.43
C ALA A 128 -7.92 26.24 17.13
N ARG A 129 -9.15 26.09 17.66
CA ARG A 129 -9.83 27.15 18.44
C ARG A 129 -9.30 27.29 19.87
N VAL A 130 -8.88 26.20 20.50
CA VAL A 130 -8.38 26.18 21.88
C VAL A 130 -6.89 26.53 21.95
N ALA A 131 -6.13 26.15 20.91
CA ALA A 131 -4.70 26.37 20.75
C ALA A 131 -4.31 27.81 20.37
N THR A 132 -5.18 28.80 20.62
CA THR A 132 -4.87 30.21 20.34
C THR A 132 -3.80 30.77 21.28
N ASP A 133 -3.63 30.16 22.44
CA ASP A 133 -2.64 30.50 23.46
C ASP A 133 -1.42 29.54 23.46
N GLU A 134 -0.23 30.06 23.75
CA GLU A 134 1.05 29.31 23.74
C GLU A 134 1.10 28.25 24.86
N GLU A 135 0.59 28.59 26.05
CA GLU A 135 0.56 27.69 27.22
C GLU A 135 -0.49 26.59 27.01
N ALA A 136 -1.66 26.96 26.46
CA ALA A 136 -2.69 26.01 26.05
C ALA A 136 -2.18 25.04 24.96
N ARG A 137 -1.44 25.54 23.96
CA ARG A 137 -0.80 24.70 22.91
C ARG A 137 0.15 23.68 23.49
N THR A 138 1.02 24.10 24.39
CA THR A 138 2.02 23.23 25.01
C THR A 138 1.34 22.12 25.83
N THR A 139 0.32 22.48 26.60
CA THR A 139 -0.47 21.52 27.40
C THR A 139 -1.23 20.52 26.52
N LEU A 140 -1.85 20.99 25.44
CA LEU A 140 -2.56 20.15 24.47
C LEU A 140 -1.61 19.16 23.77
N ALA A 141 -0.43 19.64 23.33
CA ALA A 141 0.56 18.82 22.66
C ALA A 141 1.03 17.65 23.53
N SER A 142 1.39 17.91 24.80
CA SER A 142 1.79 16.87 25.74
C SER A 142 0.69 15.82 25.95
N ARG A 143 -0.57 16.28 26.11
CA ARG A 143 -1.70 15.36 26.34
C ARG A 143 -2.04 14.51 25.11
N LEU A 144 -1.87 15.05 23.90
CA LEU A 144 -2.04 14.30 22.65
C LEU A 144 -0.92 13.28 22.45
N GLN A 145 0.32 13.63 22.78
CA GLN A 145 1.44 12.69 22.77
C GLN A 145 1.20 11.53 23.74
N ASP A 146 0.73 11.79 24.96
CA ASP A 146 0.35 10.74 25.92
C ASP A 146 -0.76 9.83 25.37
N LEU A 147 -1.77 10.40 24.70
CA LEU A 147 -2.84 9.63 24.06
C LEU A 147 -2.31 8.76 22.91
N LEU A 148 -1.38 9.26 22.10
CA LEU A 148 -0.76 8.51 21.02
C LEU A 148 0.07 7.34 21.56
N VAL A 149 0.83 7.56 22.64
CA VAL A 149 1.57 6.49 23.32
C VAL A 149 0.61 5.41 23.80
N ARG A 150 -0.50 5.78 24.46
CA ARG A 150 -1.50 4.83 24.95
C ARG A 150 -2.19 4.06 23.82
N LEU A 151 -2.49 4.71 22.70
CA LEU A 151 -3.11 4.07 21.55
C LEU A 151 -2.15 3.07 20.87
N GLY A 152 -0.85 3.41 20.80
CA GLY A 152 0.18 2.57 20.21
C GLY A 152 0.51 1.30 21.01
N GLN A 153 0.17 1.25 22.29
CA GLN A 153 0.43 0.08 23.17
C GLN A 153 -0.63 -1.04 23.01
N GLY A 154 -1.70 -0.83 22.23
CA GLY A 154 -2.74 -1.84 22.02
C GLY A 154 -3.37 -2.43 23.33
N PRO A 155 -4.35 -3.33 23.21
CA PRO A 155 -4.89 -4.05 24.37
C PRO A 155 -3.97 -5.18 24.85
N LYS A 156 -3.13 -5.73 23.95
CA LYS A 156 -2.23 -6.85 24.28
C LYS A 156 -1.01 -6.43 25.09
N ASP A 157 -0.38 -5.29 24.79
CA ASP A 157 0.77 -4.84 25.61
C ASP A 157 0.31 -4.35 27.00
N ALA A 158 -0.97 -3.95 27.13
CA ALA A 158 -1.58 -3.66 28.43
C ALA A 158 -1.85 -4.94 29.24
N GLU A 159 -2.31 -6.03 28.62
CA GLU A 159 -2.47 -7.34 29.27
C GLU A 159 -1.13 -7.96 29.66
N ASP A 160 -0.11 -7.90 28.78
CA ASP A 160 1.26 -8.38 29.09
C ASP A 160 1.94 -7.52 30.17
N ALA A 161 1.71 -6.20 30.20
CA ALA A 161 2.21 -5.33 31.27
C ALA A 161 1.51 -5.57 32.61
N VAL A 162 0.22 -5.94 32.62
CA VAL A 162 -0.51 -6.33 33.83
C VAL A 162 -0.09 -7.73 34.29
N ALA A 163 0.06 -8.68 33.37
CA ALA A 163 0.58 -10.02 33.67
C ALA A 163 2.00 -9.97 34.25
N GLY A 164 2.88 -9.16 33.67
CA GLY A 164 4.22 -8.90 34.20
C GLY A 164 4.23 -8.19 35.56
N ARG A 165 3.20 -7.39 35.88
CA ARG A 165 3.03 -6.78 37.21
C ARG A 165 2.53 -7.76 38.27
N ILE A 166 1.75 -8.78 37.88
CA ILE A 166 1.30 -9.84 38.77
C ILE A 166 2.45 -10.83 39.05
N ASP A 167 3.33 -11.09 38.07
CA ASP A 167 4.54 -11.92 38.26
C ASP A 167 5.66 -11.18 39.02
N ALA A 168 5.73 -9.84 38.93
CA ALA A 168 6.72 -9.02 39.64
C ALA A 168 6.26 -8.56 41.04
N ALA A 169 5.00 -8.78 41.40
CA ALA A 169 4.56 -8.79 42.80
C ALA A 169 4.95 -10.15 43.41
N SER A 170 6.26 -10.44 43.42
CA SER A 170 6.83 -11.62 44.04
C SER A 170 6.43 -11.63 45.52
N ASP A 171 5.71 -12.67 45.94
CA ASP A 171 5.43 -13.24 47.27
C ASP A 171 5.53 -12.40 48.57
N ASP A 172 6.35 -11.37 48.68
CA ASP A 172 6.61 -10.58 49.89
C ASP A 172 5.43 -9.70 50.33
N GLU A 173 4.62 -9.13 49.41
CA GLU A 173 3.44 -8.33 49.80
C GLU A 173 2.23 -9.21 50.22
N MET A 174 2.23 -10.51 49.86
CA MET A 174 1.15 -11.42 50.24
C MET A 174 1.27 -11.88 51.70
N PHE A 175 2.47 -11.85 52.29
CA PHE A 175 2.68 -12.15 53.71
C PHE A 175 2.34 -10.96 54.64
N ASP A 176 2.52 -9.71 54.19
CA ASP A 176 2.18 -8.52 54.99
C ASP A 176 0.67 -8.39 55.25
N PHE A 177 -0.18 -8.90 54.33
CA PHE A 177 -1.63 -8.84 54.52
C PHE A 177 -2.15 -9.92 55.50
N ILE A 178 -1.47 -11.06 55.60
CA ILE A 178 -1.87 -12.15 56.52
C ILE A 178 -1.41 -11.85 57.96
N GLU A 179 -0.23 -11.24 58.14
CA GLU A 179 0.25 -10.84 59.47
C GLU A 179 -0.61 -9.76 60.12
N ASN A 180 -1.17 -8.84 59.33
CA ASN A 180 -1.99 -7.75 59.86
C ASN A 180 -3.44 -8.18 60.21
N GLU A 181 -3.90 -9.36 59.75
CA GLU A 181 -5.25 -9.87 60.02
C GLU A 181 -5.32 -11.03 61.04
N LEU A 182 -4.19 -11.66 61.40
CA LEU A 182 -4.18 -12.79 62.35
C LEU A 182 -3.50 -12.55 63.72
N GLY A 183 -2.93 -11.37 63.97
CA GLY A 183 -2.59 -10.93 65.32
C GLY A 183 -1.82 -11.96 66.17
N LEU A 184 -0.71 -12.47 65.66
CA LEU A 184 0.23 -13.28 66.45
C LEU A 184 1.54 -12.51 66.60
N SER A 185 1.71 -11.95 67.80
CA SER A 185 3.02 -11.52 68.34
C SER A 185 3.88 -12.73 68.71
#